data_AF-H9UFH7-F1
#
_entry.id   AF-H9UFH7-F1
#
_cell.length_a   1.000
_cell.length_b   1.000
_cell.length_c   1.000
_cell.angle_alpha   90.00
_cell.angle_beta   90.00
_cell.angle_gamma   90.00
#
_symmetry.space_group_name_H-M   'P 1'
#
loop_
_entity.id
_entity.type
_entity.pdbx_description
1 polymer ?
#
loop_
_entity_poly.entity_id
_entity_poly.type
_entity_poly.pdbx_seq_one_letter_code
_entity_poly.pdbx_strand_id
1 'polypeptide(L)'
;MFHANSVPAPPHITKQVHRERAFYHIQWSVLEPVSRHTINSRVPSLPGIWELYYLENSRIPRMLKMGRAWYGGLRNVLRLESDGSELQNRDMQELLESGDSYYRYTVCEIAADLEEVYDVLTTLRGVPSPPAPPQRYREVRIQEPEEMSINRNRTPAQPKRPPTPFGNRVPNMFDAMRAMQEIEDERNSRS
;
A
#
# COMPACT_ATOMS: atom_id res chain seq x y z
N MET A 1 -29.63 -30.79 -5.99
CA MET A 1 -28.26 -30.55 -6.48
C MET A 1 -27.78 -29.22 -5.92
N PHE A 2 -26.92 -29.22 -4.91
CA PHE A 2 -26.31 -28.00 -4.39
C PHE A 2 -25.15 -27.64 -5.33
N HIS A 3 -25.24 -26.50 -6.02
CA HIS A 3 -24.08 -25.92 -6.68
C HIS A 3 -23.14 -25.46 -5.58
N ALA A 4 -21.98 -26.09 -5.47
CA ALA A 4 -20.90 -25.54 -4.66
C ALA A 4 -20.55 -24.17 -5.26
N ASN A 5 -20.89 -23.10 -4.55
CA ASN A 5 -20.36 -21.77 -4.82
C ASN A 5 -18.84 -21.85 -4.59
N SER A 6 -18.10 -22.20 -5.64
CA SER A 6 -16.64 -22.17 -5.63
C SER A 6 -16.22 -20.72 -5.43
N VAL A 7 -15.53 -20.45 -4.32
CA VAL A 7 -14.84 -19.18 -4.11
C VAL A 7 -13.92 -18.98 -5.32
N PRO A 8 -14.00 -17.82 -6.03
CA PRO A 8 -13.14 -17.59 -7.18
C PRO A 8 -11.68 -17.70 -6.74
N ALA A 9 -10.88 -18.42 -7.53
CA ALA A 9 -9.45 -18.57 -7.27
C ALA A 9 -8.79 -17.18 -7.19
N PRO A 10 -7.78 -17.01 -6.33
CA PRO A 10 -7.08 -15.75 -6.24
C PRO A 10 -6.41 -15.40 -7.59
N PRO A 11 -6.25 -14.10 -7.88
CA PRO A 11 -5.47 -13.65 -9.03
C PRO A 11 -4.05 -14.20 -8.92
N HIS A 12 -3.53 -14.78 -9.99
CA HIS A 12 -2.28 -15.52 -9.97
C HIS A 12 -1.46 -15.27 -11.24
N ILE A 13 -0.18 -15.61 -11.16
CA ILE A 13 0.74 -15.60 -12.30
C ILE A 13 0.85 -17.02 -12.86
N THR A 14 0.68 -17.16 -14.17
CA THR A 14 0.99 -18.41 -14.88
C THR A 14 2.22 -18.24 -15.75
N LYS A 15 2.94 -19.34 -15.96
CA LYS A 15 4.23 -19.34 -16.66
C LYS A 15 4.26 -20.41 -17.73
N GLN A 16 4.80 -20.05 -18.89
CA GLN A 16 5.18 -20.97 -19.95
C GLN A 16 6.64 -20.74 -20.33
N VAL A 17 7.39 -21.82 -20.54
CA VAL A 17 8.80 -21.73 -20.94
C VAL A 17 8.97 -22.37 -22.31
N HIS A 18 9.56 -21.64 -23.25
CA HIS A 18 9.86 -22.16 -24.58
C HIS A 18 11.20 -21.63 -25.08
N ARG A 19 12.11 -22.53 -25.48
CA ARG A 19 13.45 -22.19 -26.03
C ARG A 19 14.18 -21.15 -25.18
N GLU A 20 14.31 -21.41 -23.87
CA GLU A 20 15.00 -20.54 -22.89
C GLU A 20 14.35 -19.16 -22.68
N ARG A 21 13.10 -18.99 -23.13
CA ARG A 21 12.29 -17.78 -22.90
C ARG A 21 11.16 -18.10 -21.94
N ALA A 22 10.94 -17.23 -20.97
CA ALA A 22 9.80 -17.31 -20.06
C ALA A 22 8.70 -16.32 -20.50
N PHE A 23 7.48 -16.83 -20.59
CA PHE A 23 6.27 -16.08 -20.87
C PHE A 23 5.39 -16.14 -19.62
N TYR A 24 5.22 -15.00 -18.96
CA TYR A 24 4.38 -14.85 -17.80
C TYR A 24 3.06 -14.20 -18.20
N HIS A 25 1.95 -14.81 -17.81
CA HIS A 25 0.63 -14.22 -17.92
C HIS A 25 0.14 -13.84 -16.52
N ILE A 26 -0.08 -12.55 -16.32
CA ILE A 26 -0.46 -12.00 -15.02
C ILE A 26 -1.97 -11.80 -15.00
N GLN A 27 -2.66 -12.51 -14.11
CA GLN A 27 -4.02 -12.17 -13.74
C GLN A 27 -3.97 -11.23 -12.53
N TRP A 28 -4.41 -9.98 -12.71
CA TRP A 28 -4.53 -9.01 -11.63
C TRP A 28 -5.88 -9.12 -10.91
N SER A 29 -5.91 -8.74 -9.63
CA SER A 29 -7.18 -8.43 -8.98
C SER A 29 -7.84 -7.23 -9.64
N VAL A 30 -9.15 -7.10 -9.47
CA VAL A 30 -9.84 -5.83 -9.69
C VAL A 30 -9.17 -4.76 -8.81
N LEU A 31 -9.12 -3.53 -9.31
CA LEU A 31 -8.65 -2.39 -8.57
C LEU A 31 -9.68 -2.03 -7.49
N GLU A 32 -9.32 -2.22 -6.23
CA GLU A 32 -10.20 -2.08 -5.07
C GLU A 32 -9.85 -0.82 -4.26
N PRO A 33 -10.83 -0.12 -3.67
CA PRO A 33 -10.55 1.03 -2.83
C PRO A 33 -9.77 0.60 -1.59
N VAL A 34 -8.79 1.43 -1.22
CA VAL A 34 -7.99 1.20 -0.02
C VAL A 34 -8.89 1.32 1.21
N SER A 35 -8.99 0.22 1.95
CA SER A 35 -9.57 0.21 3.30
C SER A 35 -9.03 -0.99 4.08
N ARG A 36 -8.79 -0.79 5.38
CA ARG A 36 -8.32 -1.87 6.28
C ARG A 36 -9.29 -3.06 6.28
N HIS A 37 -10.60 -2.81 6.18
CA HIS A 37 -11.60 -3.86 6.16
C HIS A 37 -11.55 -4.66 4.85
N THR A 38 -11.48 -3.99 3.70
CA THR A 38 -11.39 -4.65 2.38
C THR A 38 -10.10 -5.47 2.27
N ILE A 39 -8.97 -4.93 2.72
CA ILE A 39 -7.68 -5.64 2.67
C ILE A 39 -7.72 -6.90 3.55
N ASN A 40 -8.25 -6.80 4.78
CA ASN A 40 -8.33 -7.96 5.69
C ASN A 40 -9.24 -9.08 5.18
N SER A 41 -10.31 -8.72 4.46
CA SER A 41 -11.31 -9.68 3.99
C SER A 41 -10.98 -10.27 2.61
N ARG A 42 -10.36 -9.51 1.71
CA ARG A 42 -10.18 -9.90 0.30
C ARG A 42 -8.76 -10.25 -0.09
N VAL A 43 -7.74 -9.76 0.61
CA VAL A 43 -6.35 -10.01 0.22
C VAL A 43 -5.83 -11.28 0.91
N PRO A 44 -5.24 -12.24 0.18
CA PRO A 44 -4.65 -13.42 0.79
C PRO A 44 -3.33 -13.09 1.51
N SER A 45 -2.99 -13.88 2.53
CA SER A 45 -1.67 -13.83 3.17
C SER A 45 -0.66 -14.69 2.39
N LEU A 46 -0.60 -14.51 1.07
CA LEU A 46 0.27 -15.26 0.15
C LEU A 46 1.33 -14.34 -0.47
N PRO A 47 2.46 -14.89 -0.94
CA PRO A 47 3.45 -14.12 -1.68
C PRO A 47 2.90 -13.60 -3.01
N GLY A 48 3.43 -12.46 -3.49
CA GLY A 48 2.95 -11.87 -4.73
C GLY A 48 3.40 -10.44 -4.98
N ILE A 49 2.79 -9.80 -5.97
CA ILE A 49 3.05 -8.41 -6.38
C ILE A 49 1.82 -7.58 -6.07
N TRP A 50 2.03 -6.34 -5.64
CA TRP A 50 0.98 -5.38 -5.39
C TRP A 50 1.31 -4.02 -6.02
N GLU A 51 0.26 -3.29 -6.36
CA GLU A 51 0.33 -1.93 -6.88
C GLU A 51 -0.70 -1.06 -6.16
N LEU A 52 -0.30 0.17 -5.81
CA LEU A 52 -1.11 1.22 -5.23
C LEU A 52 -1.30 2.35 -6.23
N TYR A 53 -2.52 2.86 -6.31
CA TYR A 53 -2.96 3.86 -7.26
C TYR A 53 -3.72 4.98 -6.56
N TYR A 54 -3.68 6.16 -7.17
CA TYR A 54 -4.54 7.29 -6.85
C TYR A 54 -5.42 7.61 -8.06
N LEU A 55 -6.72 7.77 -7.83
CA LEU A 55 -7.67 8.13 -8.87
C LEU A 55 -8.10 9.59 -8.69
N GLU A 56 -7.37 10.50 -9.32
CA GLU A 56 -7.73 11.92 -9.32
C GLU A 56 -9.13 12.11 -9.93
N ASN A 57 -10.10 12.51 -9.09
CA ASN A 57 -11.49 12.69 -9.50
C ASN A 57 -12.10 11.47 -10.22
N SER A 58 -11.67 10.26 -9.85
CA SER A 58 -12.20 8.99 -10.37
C SER A 58 -12.00 8.74 -11.88
N ARG A 59 -11.06 9.42 -12.55
CA ARG A 59 -10.87 9.28 -14.01
C ARG A 59 -9.79 8.28 -14.41
N ILE A 60 -8.54 8.55 -14.07
CA ILE A 60 -7.39 7.76 -14.55
C ILE A 60 -6.55 7.34 -13.33
N PRO A 61 -6.32 6.03 -13.12
CA PRO A 61 -5.44 5.56 -12.07
C PRO A 61 -4.00 6.00 -12.33
N ARG A 62 -3.44 6.77 -11.40
CA ARG A 62 -2.01 7.09 -11.36
C ARG A 62 -1.34 6.17 -10.35
N MET A 63 -0.37 5.37 -10.78
CA MET A 63 0.37 4.51 -9.86
C MET A 63 1.18 5.36 -8.89
N LEU A 64 1.01 5.10 -7.60
CA LEU A 64 1.74 5.74 -6.51
C LEU A 64 2.98 4.94 -6.13
N LYS A 65 2.77 3.62 -5.96
CA LYS A 65 3.79 2.71 -5.46
C LYS A 65 3.49 1.30 -5.95
N MET A 66 4.53 0.50 -6.12
CA MET A 66 4.40 -0.94 -6.33
C MET A 66 5.44 -1.65 -5.46
N GLY A 67 5.19 -2.93 -5.21
CA GLY A 67 6.10 -3.75 -4.42
C GLY A 67 5.80 -5.22 -4.57
N ARG A 68 6.64 -6.04 -3.93
CA ARG A 68 6.46 -7.47 -3.80
C ARG A 68 6.38 -7.87 -2.34
N ALA A 69 5.65 -8.93 -2.07
CA ALA A 69 5.52 -9.51 -0.75
C ALA A 69 6.02 -10.96 -0.79
N TRP A 70 6.93 -11.30 0.13
CA TRP A 70 7.37 -12.68 0.35
C TRP A 70 6.97 -13.11 1.75
N TYR A 71 7.73 -12.68 2.76
CA TYR A 71 7.40 -12.90 4.17
C TYR A 71 6.20 -12.04 4.61
N GLY A 72 5.27 -12.65 5.33
CA GLY A 72 4.02 -12.01 5.77
C GLY A 72 2.94 -11.89 4.68
N GLY A 73 3.31 -12.04 3.40
CA GLY A 73 2.40 -12.05 2.27
C GLY A 73 1.73 -10.71 1.95
N LEU A 74 0.96 -10.70 0.87
CA LEU A 74 0.30 -9.52 0.30
C LEU A 74 -0.56 -8.78 1.32
N ARG A 75 -1.37 -9.50 2.10
CA ARG A 75 -2.24 -8.88 3.11
C ARG A 75 -1.46 -8.04 4.12
N ASN A 76 -0.34 -8.55 4.63
CA ASN A 76 0.44 -7.84 5.63
C ASN A 76 1.09 -6.59 5.02
N VAL A 77 1.76 -6.75 3.87
CA VAL A 77 2.46 -5.64 3.22
C VAL A 77 1.48 -4.56 2.77
N LEU A 78 0.36 -4.91 2.13
CA LEU A 78 -0.64 -3.92 1.72
C LEU A 78 -1.25 -3.17 2.90
N ARG A 79 -1.42 -3.80 4.07
CA ARG A 79 -1.88 -3.09 5.27
C ARG A 79 -0.89 -2.03 5.73
N LEU A 80 0.40 -2.36 5.75
CA LEU A 80 1.45 -1.43 6.15
C LEU A 80 1.57 -0.28 5.14
N GLU A 81 1.58 -0.62 3.86
CA GLU A 81 1.80 0.32 2.76
C GLU A 81 0.60 1.23 2.47
N SER A 82 -0.58 0.85 2.94
CA SER A 82 -1.78 1.69 2.84
C SER A 82 -2.13 2.45 4.13
N ASP A 83 -1.39 2.22 5.22
CA ASP A 83 -1.57 2.99 6.45
C ASP A 83 -0.77 4.28 6.36
N GLY A 84 -1.43 5.37 5.94
CA GLY A 84 -0.79 6.68 5.81
C GLY A 84 -0.21 7.22 7.12
N SER A 85 -0.66 6.72 8.28
CA SER A 85 -0.23 7.24 9.59
C SER A 85 1.22 6.88 9.97
N GLU A 86 1.80 5.87 9.33
CA GLU A 86 3.20 5.47 9.55
C GLU A 86 4.15 5.99 8.46
N LEU A 87 3.64 6.72 7.46
CA LEU A 87 4.46 7.28 6.38
C LEU A 87 5.11 8.59 6.78
N GLN A 88 6.43 8.69 6.56
CA GLN A 88 7.18 9.95 6.73
C GLN A 88 6.92 10.95 5.59
N ASN A 89 6.44 10.46 4.44
CA ASN A 89 6.14 11.30 3.28
C ASN A 89 4.70 11.85 3.38
N ARG A 90 4.61 13.14 3.69
CA ARG A 90 3.33 13.85 3.88
C ARG A 90 2.44 13.84 2.63
N ASP A 91 3.01 13.98 1.43
CA ASP A 91 2.23 13.99 0.19
C ASP A 91 1.55 12.64 -0.04
N MET A 92 2.28 11.55 0.22
CA MET A 92 1.73 10.19 0.13
C MET A 92 0.64 9.93 1.19
N GLN A 93 0.84 10.45 2.40
CA GLN A 93 -0.17 10.38 3.46
C GLN A 93 -1.46 11.10 3.03
N GLU A 94 -1.37 12.32 2.51
CA GLU A 94 -2.53 13.09 2.06
C GLU A 94 -3.29 12.37 0.92
N LEU A 95 -2.57 11.71 0.01
CA LEU A 95 -3.17 10.90 -1.06
C LEU A 95 -3.89 9.65 -0.54
N LEU A 96 -3.32 8.94 0.43
CA LEU A 96 -3.95 7.76 1.04
C LEU A 96 -5.17 8.15 1.89
N GLU A 97 -5.11 9.27 2.60
CA GLU A 97 -6.20 9.77 3.45
C GLU A 97 -7.36 10.40 2.65
N SER A 98 -7.11 10.79 1.39
CA SER A 98 -8.12 11.39 0.50
C SER A 98 -9.36 10.50 0.26
N GLY A 99 -9.21 9.18 0.37
CA GLY A 99 -10.24 8.20 0.01
C GLY A 99 -10.26 7.81 -1.47
N ASP A 100 -9.43 8.42 -2.32
CA ASP A 100 -9.31 8.13 -3.75
C ASP A 100 -8.11 7.21 -4.07
N SER A 101 -7.59 6.52 -3.06
CA SER A 101 -6.53 5.52 -3.22
C SER A 101 -7.10 4.12 -3.42
N TYR A 102 -6.47 3.37 -4.32
CA TYR A 102 -6.88 2.03 -4.72
C TYR A 102 -5.68 1.09 -4.79
N TYR A 103 -5.93 -0.21 -4.72
CA TYR A 103 -4.90 -1.23 -4.83
C TYR A 103 -5.32 -2.37 -5.75
N ARG A 104 -4.33 -3.05 -6.33
CA ARG A 104 -4.51 -4.40 -6.90
C ARG A 104 -3.33 -5.29 -6.55
N TYR A 105 -3.52 -6.59 -6.70
CA TYR A 105 -2.50 -7.58 -6.43
C TYR A 105 -2.60 -8.81 -7.33
N THR A 106 -1.52 -9.58 -7.38
CA THR A 106 -1.48 -10.92 -7.99
C THR A 106 -0.59 -11.84 -7.14
N VAL A 107 -0.93 -13.12 -7.06
CA VAL A 107 -0.21 -14.13 -6.27
C VAL A 107 0.87 -14.79 -7.12
N CYS A 108 2.06 -14.97 -6.53
CA CYS A 108 3.14 -15.78 -7.09
C CYS A 108 3.92 -16.45 -5.97
N GLU A 109 3.76 -17.76 -5.84
CA GLU A 109 4.33 -18.56 -4.75
C GLU A 109 5.75 -19.07 -5.04
N ILE A 110 6.28 -18.81 -6.24
CA ILE A 110 7.62 -19.24 -6.65
C ILE A 110 8.56 -18.03 -6.57
N ALA A 111 9.53 -18.10 -5.65
CA ALA A 111 10.40 -16.96 -5.33
C ALA A 111 11.11 -16.41 -6.57
N ALA A 112 11.75 -17.29 -7.32
CA ALA A 112 12.52 -16.91 -8.48
C ALA A 112 11.64 -16.38 -9.63
N ASP A 113 10.38 -16.78 -9.71
CA ASP A 113 9.44 -16.24 -10.69
C ASP A 113 8.89 -14.88 -10.23
N LEU A 114 8.65 -14.70 -8.93
CA LEU A 114 8.27 -13.41 -8.35
C LEU A 114 9.33 -12.33 -8.60
N GLU A 115 10.61 -12.64 -8.36
CA GLU A 115 11.73 -11.71 -8.61
C GLU A 115 11.78 -11.30 -10.09
N GLU A 116 11.78 -12.28 -11.00
CA GLU A 116 11.83 -12.00 -12.45
C GLU A 116 10.67 -11.14 -12.93
N VAL A 117 9.44 -11.48 -12.52
CA VAL A 117 8.25 -10.74 -12.92
C VAL A 117 8.28 -9.34 -12.33
N TYR A 118 8.67 -9.20 -11.07
CA TYR A 118 8.77 -7.89 -10.42
C TYR A 118 9.83 -6.99 -11.08
N ASP A 119 10.98 -7.53 -11.45
CA ASP A 119 12.04 -6.76 -12.11
C ASP A 119 11.62 -6.27 -13.51
N VAL A 120 10.93 -7.11 -14.28
CA VAL A 120 10.39 -6.68 -15.58
C VAL A 120 9.28 -5.64 -15.39
N LEU A 121 8.37 -5.82 -14.42
CA LEU A 121 7.32 -4.84 -14.16
C LEU A 121 7.90 -3.49 -13.69
N THR A 122 8.86 -3.48 -12.76
CA THR A 122 9.50 -2.22 -12.32
C THR A 122 10.13 -1.47 -13.48
N THR A 123 10.79 -2.19 -14.40
CA THR A 123 11.32 -1.63 -15.65
C THR A 123 10.20 -1.05 -16.54
N LEU A 124 9.13 -1.80 -16.78
CA LEU A 124 7.99 -1.37 -17.61
C LEU A 124 7.24 -0.17 -17.01
N ARG A 125 7.23 -0.05 -15.68
CA ARG A 125 6.59 1.06 -14.96
C ARG A 125 7.52 2.25 -14.71
N GLY A 126 8.80 2.16 -15.07
CA GLY A 126 9.79 3.21 -14.80
C GLY A 126 10.10 3.40 -13.32
N VAL A 127 9.89 2.37 -12.49
CA VAL A 127 10.20 2.40 -11.07
C VAL A 127 11.68 2.08 -10.87
N PRO A 128 12.46 2.91 -10.15
CA PRO A 128 13.85 2.61 -9.85
C PRO A 128 13.96 1.28 -9.10
N SER A 129 14.70 0.35 -9.67
CA SER A 129 15.01 -0.95 -9.07
C SER A 129 16.54 -1.10 -8.98
N PRO A 130 17.06 -1.79 -7.94
CA PRO A 130 18.46 -2.21 -7.93
C PRO A 130 18.83 -3.02 -9.18
N PRO A 131 20.13 -3.21 -9.47
CA PRO A 131 20.58 -4.00 -10.61
C PRO A 131 19.95 -5.40 -10.58
N ALA A 132 19.35 -5.80 -11.70
CA ALA A 132 18.71 -7.09 -11.81
C ALA A 132 19.71 -8.22 -11.52
N PRO A 133 19.30 -9.28 -10.80
CA PRO A 133 20.11 -10.46 -10.60
C PRO A 133 20.37 -11.18 -11.95
N PRO A 134 21.30 -12.16 -11.98
CA PRO A 134 21.54 -12.96 -13.16
C PRO A 134 20.24 -13.58 -13.67
N GLN A 135 19.91 -13.34 -14.94
CA GLN A 135 18.66 -13.84 -15.52
C GLN A 135 18.74 -15.35 -15.74
N ARG A 136 17.70 -16.07 -15.30
CA ARG A 136 17.53 -17.51 -15.54
C ARG A 136 17.14 -17.84 -16.97
N TYR A 137 16.55 -16.88 -17.66
CA TYR A 137 16.07 -17.01 -19.03
C TYR A 137 16.80 -16.01 -19.91
N ARG A 138 16.96 -16.35 -21.19
CA ARG A 138 17.53 -15.44 -22.18
C ARG A 138 16.63 -14.23 -22.41
N GLU A 139 15.32 -14.42 -22.24
CA GLU A 139 14.30 -13.40 -22.43
C GLU A 139 13.11 -13.69 -21.52
N VAL A 140 12.57 -12.64 -20.90
CA VAL A 140 11.34 -12.70 -20.09
C VAL A 140 10.31 -11.76 -20.71
N ARG A 141 9.10 -12.29 -20.95
CA ARG A 141 7.96 -11.55 -21.48
C ARG A 141 6.79 -11.61 -20.52
N ILE A 142 6.11 -10.49 -20.37
CA ILE A 142 4.91 -10.37 -19.54
C ILE A 142 3.73 -10.03 -20.45
N GLN A 143 2.61 -10.72 -20.22
CA GLN A 143 1.31 -10.37 -20.74
C GLN A 143 0.40 -9.99 -19.55
N GLU A 144 -0.15 -8.78 -19.62
CA GLU A 144 -1.16 -8.28 -18.69
C GLU A 144 -2.51 -8.17 -19.41
N PRO A 145 -3.65 -8.10 -18.69
CA PRO A 145 -4.93 -7.75 -19.28
C PRO A 145 -4.86 -6.36 -19.89
N GLU A 146 -5.53 -6.17 -21.04
CA GLU A 146 -5.55 -4.90 -21.77
C GLU A 146 -6.24 -3.78 -20.96
N GLU A 147 -7.29 -4.13 -20.23
CA GLU A 147 -8.06 -3.18 -19.42
C GLU A 147 -7.90 -3.43 -17.91
N MET A 148 -7.81 -2.34 -17.16
CA MET A 148 -7.89 -2.37 -15.70
C MET A 148 -9.35 -2.33 -15.24
N SER A 149 -9.83 -3.42 -14.65
CA SER A 149 -11.13 -3.45 -13.99
C SER A 149 -11.07 -2.68 -12.65
N ILE A 150 -12.01 -1.76 -12.40
CA ILE A 150 -12.02 -0.89 -11.20
C ILE A 150 -13.35 -1.01 -10.46
N ASN A 151 -13.30 -1.29 -9.16
CA ASN A 151 -14.44 -1.26 -8.26
C ASN A 151 -14.61 0.13 -7.63
N ARG A 152 -15.39 1.01 -8.26
CA ARG A 152 -15.53 2.44 -7.89
C ARG A 152 -16.37 2.74 -6.63
N ASN A 153 -16.46 1.81 -5.69
CA ASN A 153 -17.10 2.10 -4.40
C ASN A 153 -16.18 3.05 -3.62
N ARG A 154 -16.47 4.36 -3.63
CA ARG A 154 -15.68 5.33 -2.85
C ARG A 154 -15.71 4.94 -1.38
N THR A 155 -14.54 4.79 -0.78
CA THR A 155 -14.43 4.79 0.68
C THR A 155 -14.81 6.19 1.16
N PRO A 156 -15.67 6.35 2.18
CA PRO A 156 -15.88 7.65 2.80
C PRO A 156 -14.52 8.22 3.20
N ALA A 157 -14.21 9.45 2.79
CA ALA A 157 -12.99 10.11 3.21
C ALA A 157 -12.88 10.02 4.74
N GLN A 158 -11.72 9.62 5.26
CA GLN A 158 -11.55 9.65 6.70
C GLN A 158 -11.72 11.10 7.17
N PRO A 159 -12.41 11.34 8.31
CA PRO A 159 -12.52 12.69 8.83
C PRO A 159 -11.10 13.23 9.00
N LYS A 160 -10.80 14.35 8.29
CA LYS A 160 -9.50 15.01 8.39
C LYS A 160 -9.18 15.17 9.86
N ARG A 161 -8.10 14.53 10.34
CA ARG A 161 -7.62 14.80 11.69
C ARG A 161 -7.38 16.32 11.76
N PRO A 162 -7.87 17.02 12.80
CA PRO A 162 -7.51 18.41 12.97
C PRO A 162 -5.98 18.50 12.93
N PRO A 163 -5.41 19.52 12.26
CA PRO A 163 -3.96 19.65 12.17
C PRO A 163 -3.41 19.55 13.59
N THR A 164 -2.54 18.57 13.83
CA THR A 164 -1.88 18.45 15.13
C THR A 164 -1.21 19.79 15.38
N PRO A 165 -1.56 20.53 16.45
CA PRO A 165 -0.90 21.79 16.72
C PRO A 165 0.61 21.52 16.80
N PHE A 166 1.39 22.22 15.98
CA PHE A 166 2.83 22.21 16.12
C PHE A 166 3.16 22.75 17.50
N GLY A 167 3.73 21.88 18.34
CA GLY A 167 4.16 22.21 19.69
C GLY A 167 3.46 21.34 20.72
N ASN A 168 4.26 20.55 21.43
CA ASN A 168 4.03 20.43 22.87
C ASN A 168 3.77 21.85 23.37
N ARG A 169 2.74 22.06 24.18
CA ARG A 169 2.64 23.28 25.00
C ARG A 169 3.91 23.32 25.85
N VAL A 170 4.97 23.91 25.34
CA VAL A 170 6.04 24.45 26.15
C VAL A 170 5.31 25.52 26.97
N PRO A 171 5.16 25.33 28.29
CA PRO A 171 4.53 26.35 29.11
C PRO A 171 5.23 27.67 28.80
N ASN A 172 4.46 28.70 28.48
CA ASN A 172 5.04 30.01 28.34
C ASN A 172 5.77 30.31 29.66
N MET A 173 7.02 30.78 29.59
CA MET A 173 7.83 31.06 30.78
C MET A 173 7.09 31.97 31.77
N PHE A 174 6.22 32.85 31.27
CA PHE A 174 5.34 33.69 32.09
C PHE A 174 4.27 32.90 32.88
N ASP A 175 3.73 31.82 32.32
CA ASP A 175 2.77 30.96 33.03
C ASP A 175 3.49 30.13 34.11
N ALA A 176 4.72 29.69 33.84
CA ALA A 176 5.55 28.97 34.80
C ALA A 176 5.98 29.87 35.97
N MET A 177 6.37 31.13 35.71
CA MET A 177 6.73 32.09 36.75
C MET A 177 5.53 32.46 37.62
N ARG A 178 4.33 32.63 37.04
CA ARG A 178 3.13 32.95 37.80
C ARG A 178 2.75 31.82 38.76
N ALA A 179 2.84 30.57 38.30
CA ALA A 179 2.60 29.40 39.14
C ALA A 179 3.64 29.27 40.26
N MET A 180 4.92 29.60 40.02
CA MET A 180 5.93 29.61 41.08
C MET A 180 5.65 30.69 42.14
N GLN A 181 5.20 31.86 41.71
CA GLN A 181 4.90 32.98 42.60
C GLN A 181 3.67 32.70 43.49
N GLU A 182 2.64 32.07 42.91
CA GLU A 182 1.46 31.60 43.67
C GLU A 182 1.84 30.56 44.74
N ILE A 183 2.76 29.63 44.42
CA ILE A 183 3.26 28.63 45.39
C ILE A 183 4.09 29.28 46.51
N GLU A 184 4.84 30.33 46.19
CA GLU A 184 5.69 31.05 47.13
C GLU A 184 4.84 31.92 48.08
N ASP A 185 3.77 32.54 47.58
CA ASP A 185 2.78 33.29 48.36
C ASP A 185 1.94 32.38 49.28
N GLU A 186 1.58 31.17 48.81
CA GLU A 186 0.90 30.15 49.64
C GLU A 186 1.78 29.60 50.75
N ARG A 187 3.10 29.55 50.56
CA ARG A 187 4.06 29.16 51.61
C ARG A 187 4.26 30.24 52.65
N ASN A 188 4.31 31.50 52.24
CA ASN A 188 4.49 32.63 53.15
C ASN A 188 3.22 32.98 53.95
N SER A 189 2.03 32.62 53.47
CA SER A 189 0.76 32.84 54.18
C SER A 189 0.42 31.74 55.21
N ARG A 190 1.22 30.67 55.27
CA ARG A 190 1.07 29.56 56.24
C ARG A 190 2.17 29.52 57.31
N SER A 191 3.04 30.53 57.37
CA SER A 191 4.01 30.77 58.46
C SER A 191 3.59 31.98 59.28
#